data_AF-A0AAF0C9F0-F1
#
_entry.id   AF-A0AAF0C9F0-F1
#
_cell.length_a   1.000
_cell.length_b   1.000
_cell.length_c   1.000
_cell.angle_alpha   90.00
_cell.angle_beta   90.00
_cell.angle_gamma   90.00
#
_symmetry.space_group_name_H-M   'P 1'
#
loop_
_entity.id
_entity.type
_entity.pdbx_description
1 polymer ?
#
loop_
_entity_poly.entity_id
_entity_poly.type
_entity_poly.pdbx_seq_one_letter_code
_entity_poly.pdbx_strand_id
1 'polypeptide(L)'
;MKKAMTAIASILLSTMVYSGNATASEVIFDAARDCQARNTTTGIRYVPACDFQARQITPDVYNNIADVSLIGAPNFKTMLNYDFTCESLKPLSISMAMVGDGIEKLSTTLAGKASSSTDVASITHGFMQSQLNLNSLNGAIGFQAIKPGCQMTVEALVSYPEPDYLSAVSNGIKQMDGTLATILSFTTPTTEYINAIGYLQLGISLLVAQQQTFDLTDLGEALMYDLYQETIDNMETAMNSLTVNCQNSGSSYCTQALADTRNTLAQLISLNDQKLDQMKTFVGGQLSWLNGQSVDLRGDLSKLQNVYNAL
;
A
#
# COMPACT_ATOMS: atom_id res chain seq x y z
N MET A 1 -56.42 -15.22 34.01
CA MET A 1 -55.38 -16.15 33.50
C MET A 1 -54.70 -15.52 32.29
N LYS A 2 -53.35 -15.40 32.35
CA LYS A 2 -52.34 -15.34 31.26
C LYS A 2 -52.63 -14.42 30.05
N LYS A 3 -51.96 -13.25 29.98
CA LYS A 3 -50.74 -12.94 29.19
C LYS A 3 -50.94 -13.03 27.66
N ALA A 4 -50.79 -11.89 26.96
CA ALA A 4 -49.62 -11.60 26.12
C ALA A 4 -49.81 -10.31 25.29
N MET A 5 -48.89 -9.36 25.49
CA MET A 5 -48.53 -8.33 24.53
C MET A 5 -47.96 -8.98 23.26
N THR A 6 -48.21 -8.38 22.09
CA THR A 6 -47.16 -8.35 21.05
C THR A 6 -47.35 -7.16 20.14
N ALA A 7 -46.45 -6.19 20.31
CA ALA A 7 -46.12 -5.19 19.31
C ALA A 7 -45.52 -5.91 18.08
N ILE A 8 -45.98 -5.57 16.89
CA ILE A 8 -45.26 -5.93 15.66
C ILE A 8 -44.43 -4.70 15.30
N ALA A 9 -43.16 -4.79 15.68
CA ALA A 9 -42.11 -3.89 15.29
C ALA A 9 -41.96 -3.92 13.77
N SER A 10 -41.93 -2.73 13.17
CA SER A 10 -41.47 -2.51 11.80
C SER A 10 -40.05 -3.05 11.67
N ILE A 11 -39.90 -4.14 10.92
CA ILE A 11 -38.59 -4.65 10.52
C ILE A 11 -38.07 -3.68 9.46
N LEU A 12 -37.13 -2.81 9.87
CA LEU A 12 -36.19 -2.15 8.99
C LEU A 12 -35.49 -3.23 8.17
N LEU A 13 -35.80 -3.31 6.89
CA LEU A 13 -34.94 -3.98 5.92
C LEU A 13 -33.67 -3.14 5.81
N SER A 14 -32.70 -3.41 6.68
CA SER A 14 -31.30 -3.13 6.39
C SER A 14 -30.93 -4.04 5.22
N THR A 15 -30.84 -3.44 4.04
CA THR A 15 -30.03 -3.95 2.92
C THR A 15 -28.61 -4.13 3.44
N MET A 16 -28.31 -5.32 3.95
CA MET A 16 -26.93 -5.77 4.07
C MET A 16 -26.41 -5.91 2.64
N VAL A 17 -25.65 -4.89 2.23
CA VAL A 17 -24.72 -4.99 1.12
C VAL A 17 -23.81 -6.16 1.47
N TYR A 18 -24.02 -7.28 0.80
CA TYR A 18 -23.19 -8.46 0.92
C TYR A 18 -21.86 -8.11 0.23
N SER A 19 -20.92 -7.54 0.96
CA SER A 19 -19.51 -7.54 0.57
C SER A 19 -19.02 -8.97 0.74
N GLY A 20 -19.28 -9.81 -0.27
CA GLY A 20 -18.76 -11.16 -0.31
C GLY A 20 -17.24 -11.09 -0.47
N ASN A 21 -16.51 -11.60 0.51
CA ASN A 21 -15.10 -11.93 0.36
C ASN A 21 -14.97 -12.86 -0.85
N ALA A 22 -14.21 -12.45 -1.87
CA ALA A 22 -14.11 -13.16 -3.13
C ALA A 22 -13.24 -14.43 -2.96
N THR A 23 -13.84 -15.48 -2.41
CA THR A 23 -13.21 -16.81 -2.24
C THR A 23 -13.73 -17.85 -3.23
N ALA A 24 -14.55 -17.45 -4.21
CA ALA A 24 -14.98 -18.30 -5.31
C ALA A 24 -14.60 -17.62 -6.63
N SER A 25 -13.85 -18.35 -7.49
CA SER A 25 -13.51 -17.91 -8.85
C SER A 25 -14.71 -17.27 -9.54
N GLU A 26 -14.63 -15.98 -9.86
CA GLU A 26 -15.73 -15.23 -10.45
C GLU A 26 -15.59 -15.19 -11.97
N VAL A 27 -16.61 -15.67 -12.69
CA VAL A 27 -16.69 -15.55 -14.14
C VAL A 27 -17.13 -14.14 -14.53
N ILE A 28 -16.14 -13.33 -14.93
CA ILE A 28 -16.33 -11.94 -15.35
C ILE A 28 -16.95 -11.85 -16.73
N PHE A 29 -16.42 -12.60 -17.68
CA PHE A 29 -16.88 -12.62 -19.07
C PHE A 29 -17.03 -14.06 -19.54
N ASP A 30 -18.10 -14.35 -20.25
CA ASP A 30 -18.31 -15.64 -20.93
C ASP A 30 -19.00 -15.37 -22.27
N ALA A 31 -18.33 -15.68 -23.38
CA ALA A 31 -18.90 -15.46 -24.71
C ALA A 31 -20.22 -16.21 -24.93
N ALA A 32 -20.44 -17.34 -24.25
CA ALA A 32 -21.70 -18.09 -24.33
C ALA A 32 -22.86 -17.38 -23.64
N ARG A 33 -22.56 -16.61 -22.59
CA ARG A 33 -23.53 -15.82 -21.82
C ARG A 33 -23.74 -14.44 -22.43
N ASP A 34 -22.64 -13.81 -22.85
CA ASP A 34 -22.58 -12.37 -23.12
C ASP A 34 -22.64 -12.05 -24.63
N CYS A 35 -22.39 -13.00 -25.54
CA CYS A 35 -22.36 -12.74 -26.98
C CYS A 35 -23.42 -13.56 -27.75
N GLN A 36 -23.72 -13.13 -28.99
CA GLN A 36 -24.67 -13.84 -29.83
C GLN A 36 -24.04 -15.11 -30.44
N ALA A 37 -24.70 -16.26 -30.26
CA ALA A 37 -24.31 -17.51 -30.91
C ALA A 37 -24.75 -17.56 -32.39
N ARG A 38 -23.87 -18.04 -33.27
CA ARG A 38 -24.16 -18.33 -34.68
C ARG A 38 -23.62 -19.70 -35.08
N ASN A 39 -24.44 -20.46 -35.78
CA ASN A 39 -24.03 -21.72 -36.39
C ASN A 39 -23.23 -21.44 -37.66
N THR A 40 -22.02 -21.99 -37.73
CA THR A 40 -21.15 -21.97 -38.92
C THR A 40 -20.93 -23.38 -39.44
N THR A 41 -20.35 -23.52 -40.63
CA THR A 41 -19.92 -24.82 -41.18
C THR A 41 -18.89 -25.53 -40.30
N THR A 42 -18.22 -24.81 -39.40
CA THR A 42 -17.21 -25.34 -38.46
C THR A 42 -17.72 -25.48 -37.02
N GLY A 43 -19.03 -25.30 -36.79
CA GLY A 43 -19.67 -25.35 -35.47
C GLY A 43 -20.13 -23.98 -34.95
N ILE A 44 -20.51 -23.92 -33.67
CA ILE A 44 -20.98 -22.69 -33.02
C ILE A 44 -19.83 -21.70 -32.88
N ARG A 45 -20.08 -20.44 -33.25
CA ARG A 45 -19.20 -19.30 -32.99
C ARG A 45 -19.99 -18.22 -32.28
N TYR A 46 -19.32 -17.43 -31.46
CA TYR A 46 -19.91 -16.24 -30.85
C TYR A 46 -19.46 -15.00 -31.63
N VAL A 47 -20.37 -14.04 -31.81
CA VAL A 47 -20.10 -12.83 -32.58
C VAL A 47 -20.55 -11.58 -31.82
N PRO A 48 -19.87 -10.44 -32.04
CA PRO A 48 -20.35 -9.13 -31.63
C PRO A 48 -21.77 -8.79 -32.12
N ALA A 49 -22.50 -7.88 -31.46
CA ALA A 49 -22.12 -7.22 -30.20
C ALA A 49 -22.29 -8.16 -28.99
N CYS A 50 -21.41 -8.02 -28.00
CA CYS A 50 -21.52 -8.70 -26.72
C CYS A 50 -22.07 -7.73 -25.67
N ASP A 51 -22.99 -8.19 -24.84
CA ASP A 51 -23.57 -7.45 -23.71
C ASP A 51 -22.64 -7.52 -22.48
N PHE A 52 -21.43 -6.99 -22.63
CA PHE A 52 -20.48 -6.91 -21.53
C PHE A 52 -20.89 -5.77 -20.59
N GLN A 53 -21.28 -6.13 -19.37
CA GLN A 53 -21.56 -5.15 -18.32
C GLN A 53 -20.30 -4.89 -17.50
N ALA A 54 -20.02 -3.61 -17.25
CA ALA A 54 -18.93 -3.23 -16.36
C ALA A 54 -19.14 -3.81 -14.96
N ARG A 55 -18.05 -4.27 -14.34
CA ARG A 55 -18.07 -4.89 -13.01
C ARG A 55 -17.05 -4.27 -12.10
N GLN A 56 -17.41 -4.14 -10.83
CA GLN A 56 -16.50 -3.73 -9.77
C GLN A 56 -16.24 -4.92 -8.85
N ILE A 57 -14.97 -5.22 -8.63
CA ILE A 57 -14.52 -6.26 -7.71
C ILE A 57 -13.77 -5.56 -6.58
N THR A 58 -14.15 -5.86 -5.34
CA THR A 58 -13.42 -5.35 -4.17
C THR A 58 -12.28 -6.33 -3.86
N PRO A 59 -11.03 -5.86 -3.77
CA PRO A 59 -9.92 -6.70 -3.36
C PRO A 59 -10.09 -7.13 -1.90
N ASP A 60 -9.66 -8.35 -1.59
CA ASP A 60 -9.48 -8.76 -0.20
C ASP A 60 -8.31 -7.96 0.39
N VAL A 61 -8.51 -7.42 1.59
CA VAL A 61 -7.55 -6.59 2.31
C VAL A 61 -7.38 -7.09 3.74
N TYR A 62 -6.19 -6.89 4.29
CA TYR A 62 -5.96 -7.15 5.71
C TYR A 62 -6.67 -6.09 6.57
N ASN A 63 -7.68 -6.50 7.35
CA ASN A 63 -8.54 -5.59 8.12
C ASN A 63 -7.83 -4.73 9.19
N ASN A 64 -6.54 -4.97 9.48
CA ASN A 64 -5.77 -4.22 10.48
C ASN A 64 -4.86 -3.13 9.86
N ILE A 65 -5.19 -2.63 8.66
CA ILE A 65 -4.46 -1.54 8.00
C ILE A 65 -4.68 -0.17 8.68
N ALA A 66 -5.75 -0.01 9.46
CA ALA A 66 -6.27 1.28 9.88
C ALA A 66 -5.48 2.00 11.01
N ASP A 67 -4.47 1.39 11.62
CA ASP A 67 -3.91 1.88 12.91
C ASP A 67 -2.40 2.17 12.91
N VAL A 68 -1.77 2.28 11.73
CA VAL A 68 -0.33 2.54 11.65
C VAL A 68 -0.08 3.95 11.12
N SER A 69 0.21 4.89 12.02
CA SER A 69 0.59 6.28 11.73
C SER A 69 1.87 6.44 10.87
N LEU A 70 2.50 5.32 10.50
CA LEU A 70 3.67 5.22 9.61
C LEU A 70 3.30 4.82 8.19
N ILE A 71 2.02 4.75 7.89
CA ILE A 71 1.52 4.39 6.58
C ILE A 71 0.51 5.47 6.19
N GLY A 72 1.00 6.70 6.00
CA GLY A 72 0.21 7.75 5.32
C GLY A 72 -0.23 7.24 3.94
N ALA A 73 -1.40 7.69 3.45
CA ALA A 73 -2.09 7.26 2.22
C ALA A 73 -1.28 6.21 1.41
N PRO A 74 -1.37 4.93 1.80
CA PRO A 74 -0.29 4.00 1.47
C PRO A 74 -0.19 3.76 -0.02
N ASN A 75 1.04 3.57 -0.49
CA ASN A 75 1.24 2.88 -1.75
C ASN A 75 0.90 1.42 -1.53
N PHE A 76 -0.27 1.03 -1.99
CA PHE A 76 -0.71 -0.34 -2.06
C PHE A 76 -0.39 -0.91 -3.43
N LYS A 77 -0.25 -2.22 -3.46
CA LYS A 77 -0.25 -3.02 -4.67
C LYS A 77 -1.43 -3.96 -4.61
N THR A 78 -2.20 -3.95 -5.68
CA THR A 78 -3.28 -4.90 -5.91
C THR A 78 -2.81 -5.94 -6.91
N MET A 79 -2.90 -7.22 -6.53
CA MET A 79 -2.58 -8.36 -7.38
C MET A 79 -3.86 -9.06 -7.80
N LEU A 80 -4.02 -9.24 -9.11
CA LEU A 80 -5.13 -9.93 -9.74
C LEU A 80 -4.61 -11.22 -10.39
N ASN A 81 -5.07 -12.36 -9.89
CA ASN A 81 -4.95 -13.64 -10.56
C ASN A 81 -6.18 -13.89 -11.42
N TYR A 82 -5.98 -14.17 -12.70
CA TYR A 82 -7.06 -14.36 -13.66
C TYR A 82 -6.70 -15.39 -14.72
N ASP A 83 -7.69 -16.10 -15.25
CA ASP A 83 -7.57 -16.87 -16.49
C ASP A 83 -8.47 -16.22 -17.55
N PHE A 84 -7.85 -15.66 -18.59
CA PHE A 84 -8.56 -15.19 -19.77
C PHE A 84 -8.25 -16.09 -20.96
N THR A 85 -9.02 -17.17 -21.10
CA THR A 85 -8.98 -18.05 -22.26
C THR A 85 -9.88 -17.48 -23.34
N CYS A 86 -9.34 -17.13 -24.50
CA CYS A 86 -10.13 -16.76 -25.65
C CYS A 86 -9.39 -16.93 -26.97
N GLU A 87 -9.91 -17.79 -27.85
CA GLU A 87 -9.47 -17.85 -29.24
C GLU A 87 -10.46 -17.10 -30.14
N SER A 88 -9.97 -16.08 -30.84
CA SER A 88 -10.77 -15.25 -31.74
C SER A 88 -9.92 -14.69 -32.88
N LEU A 89 -10.55 -14.33 -34.00
CA LEU A 89 -9.85 -13.79 -35.19
C LEU A 89 -9.15 -12.45 -34.93
N LYS A 90 -9.67 -11.65 -34.01
CA LYS A 90 -9.05 -10.42 -33.51
C LYS A 90 -8.90 -10.55 -31.99
N PRO A 91 -7.75 -10.19 -31.40
CA PRO A 91 -7.57 -10.29 -29.96
C PRO A 91 -8.67 -9.56 -29.19
N LEU A 92 -9.27 -10.26 -28.23
CA LEU A 92 -10.17 -9.66 -27.24
C LEU A 92 -9.35 -9.26 -26.02
N SER A 93 -9.65 -8.08 -25.49
CA SER A 93 -9.06 -7.63 -24.23
C SER A 93 -10.10 -6.93 -23.36
N ILE A 94 -9.92 -6.98 -22.05
CA ILE A 94 -10.77 -6.27 -21.09
C ILE A 94 -9.97 -5.10 -20.53
N SER A 95 -10.50 -3.89 -20.68
CA SER A 95 -9.98 -2.69 -20.04
C SER A 95 -10.34 -2.70 -18.57
N MET A 96 -9.38 -2.35 -17.71
CA MET A 96 -9.57 -2.27 -16.28
C MET A 96 -8.90 -1.05 -15.69
N ALA A 97 -9.45 -0.56 -14.58
CA ALA A 97 -8.91 0.55 -13.81
C ALA A 97 -9.02 0.27 -12.31
N MET A 98 -8.08 0.78 -11.53
CA MET A 98 -8.26 0.85 -10.08
C MET A 98 -9.01 2.12 -9.73
N VAL A 99 -10.02 1.99 -8.87
CA VAL A 99 -10.85 3.10 -8.41
C VAL A 99 -10.71 3.21 -6.91
N GLY A 100 -10.42 4.43 -6.44
CA GLY A 100 -10.44 4.77 -5.02
C GLY A 100 -10.91 6.19 -4.85
N ASP A 101 -11.73 6.44 -3.82
CA ASP A 101 -12.31 7.76 -3.53
C ASP A 101 -13.06 8.41 -4.72
N GLY A 102 -13.63 7.58 -5.60
CA GLY A 102 -14.34 8.03 -6.80
C GLY A 102 -13.44 8.46 -7.97
N ILE A 103 -12.13 8.28 -7.87
CA ILE A 103 -11.16 8.59 -8.92
C ILE A 103 -10.66 7.29 -9.54
N GLU A 104 -10.82 7.15 -10.86
CA GLU A 104 -10.15 6.09 -11.62
C GLU A 104 -8.67 6.47 -11.82
N LYS A 105 -7.75 5.62 -11.38
CA LYS A 105 -6.33 5.72 -11.71
C LYS A 105 -5.86 4.44 -12.38
N LEU A 106 -5.00 4.64 -13.39
CA LEU A 106 -4.32 3.62 -14.17
C LEU A 106 -5.27 2.67 -14.91
N SER A 107 -5.38 2.85 -16.22
CA SER A 107 -6.04 1.87 -17.09
C SER A 107 -5.03 0.88 -17.67
N THR A 108 -5.30 -0.41 -17.53
CA THR A 108 -4.56 -1.47 -18.25
C THR A 108 -5.54 -2.37 -18.99
N THR A 109 -5.04 -3.19 -19.90
CA THR A 109 -5.86 -4.14 -20.67
C THR A 109 -5.35 -5.56 -20.50
N LEU A 110 -6.24 -6.49 -20.17
CA LEU A 110 -5.93 -7.91 -20.12
C LEU A 110 -6.37 -8.58 -21.42
N ALA A 111 -5.44 -9.21 -22.14
CA ALA A 111 -5.74 -9.87 -23.40
C ALA A 111 -6.01 -11.37 -23.20
N GLY A 112 -6.97 -11.90 -23.95
CA GLY A 112 -7.26 -13.32 -23.97
C GLY A 112 -6.17 -14.14 -24.66
N LYS A 113 -5.89 -15.34 -24.13
CA LYS A 113 -4.93 -16.31 -24.69
C LYS A 113 -5.66 -17.51 -25.28
N ALA A 114 -5.05 -18.17 -26.25
CA ALA A 114 -5.67 -19.32 -26.91
C ALA A 114 -5.85 -20.56 -26.00
N SER A 115 -5.10 -20.63 -24.90
CA SER A 115 -5.14 -21.73 -23.94
C SER A 115 -5.36 -21.19 -22.53
N SER A 116 -6.05 -21.99 -21.71
CA SER A 116 -6.22 -21.74 -20.28
C SER A 116 -4.88 -21.73 -19.56
N SER A 117 -4.67 -20.62 -18.87
CA SER A 117 -3.52 -20.40 -18.01
C SER A 117 -3.83 -19.24 -17.08
N THR A 118 -3.69 -19.45 -15.78
CA THR A 118 -3.69 -18.37 -14.81
C THR A 118 -2.54 -17.41 -15.12
N ASP A 119 -2.85 -16.13 -15.23
CA ASP A 119 -1.90 -15.03 -15.32
C ASP A 119 -2.13 -14.05 -14.17
N VAL A 120 -1.16 -13.16 -13.98
CA VAL A 120 -1.15 -12.19 -12.88
C VAL A 120 -0.97 -10.80 -13.43
N ALA A 121 -1.87 -9.89 -13.06
CA ALA A 121 -1.73 -8.47 -13.27
C ALA A 121 -1.54 -7.76 -11.92
N SER A 122 -0.71 -6.72 -11.90
CA SER A 122 -0.44 -5.94 -10.69
C SER A 122 -0.65 -4.46 -10.92
N ILE A 123 -1.24 -3.77 -9.96
CA ILE A 123 -1.46 -2.33 -10.01
C ILE A 123 -1.05 -1.69 -8.69
N THR A 124 -0.11 -0.74 -8.73
CA THR A 124 0.24 0.10 -7.57
C THR A 124 -0.66 1.33 -7.51
N HIS A 125 -1.18 1.67 -6.33
CA HIS A 125 -2.11 2.80 -6.11
C HIS A 125 -2.00 3.39 -4.70
N GLY A 126 -2.46 4.63 -4.52
CA GLY A 126 -2.44 5.35 -3.23
C GLY A 126 -3.69 5.17 -2.34
N PHE A 127 -4.61 4.27 -2.72
CA PHE A 127 -5.92 4.12 -2.08
C PHE A 127 -5.97 2.98 -1.08
N MET A 128 -6.40 3.27 0.16
CA MET A 128 -6.62 2.25 1.20
C MET A 128 -7.87 1.41 0.95
N GLN A 129 -8.92 2.04 0.43
CA GLN A 129 -10.11 1.35 -0.05
C GLN A 129 -10.12 1.48 -1.56
N SER A 130 -9.74 0.40 -2.23
CA SER A 130 -9.69 0.36 -3.69
C SER A 130 -10.70 -0.64 -4.22
N GLN A 131 -11.09 -0.47 -5.48
CA GLN A 131 -11.92 -1.40 -6.23
C GLN A 131 -11.31 -1.55 -7.61
N LEU A 132 -11.33 -2.77 -8.15
CA LEU A 132 -10.99 -3.02 -9.54
C LEU A 132 -12.25 -2.85 -10.39
N ASN A 133 -12.26 -1.87 -11.28
CA ASN A 133 -13.32 -1.66 -12.26
C ASN A 133 -12.92 -2.30 -13.60
N LEU A 134 -13.79 -3.13 -14.16
CA LEU A 134 -13.63 -3.78 -15.45
C LEU A 134 -14.54 -3.06 -16.44
N ASN A 135 -13.96 -2.10 -17.17
CA ASN A 135 -14.70 -1.02 -17.82
C ASN A 135 -15.34 -1.44 -19.15
N SER A 136 -14.59 -2.15 -19.99
CA SER A 136 -15.03 -2.45 -21.36
C SER A 136 -14.35 -3.66 -21.96
N LEU A 137 -15.08 -4.36 -22.83
CA LEU A 137 -14.53 -5.40 -23.70
C LEU A 137 -14.08 -4.77 -25.02
N ASN A 138 -12.78 -4.72 -25.23
CA ASN A 138 -12.14 -4.22 -26.45
C ASN A 138 -12.01 -5.34 -27.49
N GLY A 139 -12.10 -4.96 -28.76
CA GLY A 139 -12.05 -5.91 -29.87
C GLY A 139 -13.39 -6.58 -30.18
N ALA A 140 -14.44 -6.36 -29.37
CA ALA A 140 -15.77 -6.94 -29.52
C ALA A 140 -16.68 -6.18 -30.51
N ILE A 141 -16.14 -5.63 -31.59
CA ILE A 141 -16.91 -4.93 -32.64
C ILE A 141 -16.44 -5.33 -34.05
N GLY A 142 -17.38 -5.33 -35.01
CA GLY A 142 -17.15 -5.69 -36.41
C GLY A 142 -17.27 -7.18 -36.71
N PHE A 143 -16.82 -7.61 -37.90
CA PHE A 143 -16.79 -9.03 -38.28
C PHE A 143 -15.72 -9.78 -37.48
N GLN A 144 -16.12 -10.33 -36.33
CA GLN A 144 -15.29 -11.16 -35.48
C GLN A 144 -16.03 -12.47 -35.19
N ALA A 145 -15.29 -13.57 -35.15
CA ALA A 145 -15.78 -14.87 -34.69
C ALA A 145 -14.93 -15.31 -33.49
N ILE A 146 -15.61 -15.61 -32.40
CA ILE A 146 -15.07 -16.06 -31.13
C ILE A 146 -15.37 -17.55 -31.00
N LYS A 147 -14.36 -18.34 -30.63
CA LYS A 147 -14.54 -19.78 -30.42
C LYS A 147 -15.30 -20.06 -29.11
N PRO A 148 -15.99 -21.21 -29.01
CA PRO A 148 -16.50 -21.68 -27.73
C PRO A 148 -15.40 -21.83 -26.68
N GLY A 149 -15.76 -21.59 -25.42
CA GLY A 149 -14.81 -21.57 -24.30
C GLY A 149 -14.06 -20.25 -24.12
N CYS A 150 -14.45 -19.18 -24.82
CA CYS A 150 -13.90 -17.84 -24.57
C CYS A 150 -14.49 -17.25 -23.28
N GLN A 151 -13.69 -17.19 -22.22
CA GLN A 151 -14.11 -16.83 -20.87
C GLN A 151 -12.97 -16.10 -20.12
N MET A 152 -13.30 -15.11 -19.31
CA MET A 152 -12.41 -14.55 -18.29
C MET A 152 -12.94 -14.89 -16.90
N THR A 153 -12.08 -15.48 -16.08
CA THR A 153 -12.33 -15.75 -14.67
C THR A 153 -11.30 -15.01 -13.81
N VAL A 154 -11.76 -14.49 -12.67
CA VAL A 154 -10.91 -13.92 -11.63
C VAL A 154 -10.81 -14.94 -10.52
N GLU A 155 -9.61 -15.42 -10.27
CA GLU A 155 -9.36 -16.47 -9.27
C GLU A 155 -9.15 -15.88 -7.88
N ALA A 156 -8.43 -14.76 -7.80
CA ALA A 156 -8.18 -14.03 -6.57
C ALA A 156 -7.77 -12.58 -6.86
N LEU A 157 -8.14 -11.68 -5.95
CA LEU A 157 -7.81 -10.27 -6.00
C LEU A 157 -7.48 -9.80 -4.59
N VAL A 158 -6.23 -9.43 -4.35
CA VAL A 158 -5.78 -8.97 -3.03
C VAL A 158 -5.10 -7.62 -3.13
N SER A 159 -5.25 -6.79 -2.10
CA SER A 159 -4.53 -5.51 -1.99
C SER A 159 -3.73 -5.47 -0.69
N TYR A 160 -2.47 -5.08 -0.79
CA TYR A 160 -1.51 -5.08 0.31
C TYR A 160 -0.50 -3.93 0.14
N PRO A 161 0.20 -3.52 1.22
CA PRO A 161 1.22 -2.47 1.13
C PRO A 161 2.36 -2.86 0.19
N GLU A 162 2.80 -1.93 -0.65
CA GLU A 162 3.89 -2.18 -1.59
C GLU A 162 5.21 -2.48 -0.85
N PRO A 163 5.84 -3.65 -1.07
CA PRO A 163 7.04 -4.05 -0.32
C PRO A 163 8.22 -3.11 -0.51
N ASP A 164 8.43 -2.56 -1.71
CA ASP A 164 9.54 -1.66 -1.99
C ASP A 164 9.38 -0.32 -1.26
N TYR A 165 8.12 0.15 -1.09
CA TYR A 165 7.80 1.31 -0.25
C TYR A 165 8.12 1.07 1.22
N LEU A 166 7.68 -0.07 1.79
CA LEU A 166 7.99 -0.41 3.18
C LEU A 166 9.49 -0.53 3.43
N SER A 167 10.22 -1.13 2.48
CA SER A 167 11.68 -1.20 2.51
C SER A 167 12.30 0.20 2.56
N ALA A 168 11.87 1.10 1.69
CA ALA A 168 12.37 2.48 1.63
C ALA A 168 12.16 3.23 2.95
N VAL A 169 10.93 3.20 3.50
CA VAL A 169 10.62 3.86 4.80
C VAL A 169 11.48 3.29 5.93
N SER A 170 11.58 1.95 6.03
CA SER A 170 12.38 1.31 7.08
C SER A 170 13.86 1.69 7.00
N ASN A 171 14.42 1.78 5.80
CA ASN A 171 15.81 2.17 5.59
C ASN A 171 16.01 3.66 5.89
N GLY A 172 15.06 4.52 5.53
CA GLY A 172 15.08 5.94 5.84
C GLY A 172 15.12 6.20 7.35
N ILE A 173 14.24 5.55 8.12
CA ILE A 173 14.22 5.66 9.59
C ILE A 173 15.55 5.18 10.19
N LYS A 174 16.09 4.04 9.73
CA LYS A 174 17.39 3.52 10.21
C LYS A 174 18.57 4.45 9.89
N GLN A 175 18.57 5.10 8.73
CA GLN A 175 19.60 6.06 8.37
C GLN A 175 19.53 7.30 9.27
N MET A 176 18.32 7.79 9.53
CA MET A 176 18.08 8.87 10.49
C MET A 176 18.56 8.49 11.90
N ASP A 177 18.26 7.29 12.38
CA ASP A 177 18.76 6.79 13.68
C ASP A 177 20.27 6.67 13.73
N GLY A 178 20.91 6.21 12.65
CA GLY A 178 22.37 6.18 12.54
C GLY A 178 22.99 7.58 12.70
N THR A 179 22.37 8.59 12.09
CA THR A 179 22.75 10.00 12.24
C THR A 179 22.56 10.47 13.69
N LEU A 180 21.37 10.28 14.26
CA LEU A 180 21.05 10.68 15.63
C LEU A 180 21.94 10.02 16.67
N ALA A 181 22.19 8.71 16.55
CA ALA A 181 23.07 7.95 17.44
C ALA A 181 24.52 8.44 17.36
N THR A 182 24.99 8.78 16.16
CA THR A 182 26.32 9.37 15.96
C THR A 182 26.43 10.71 16.71
N ILE A 183 25.44 11.58 16.56
CA ILE A 183 25.43 12.89 17.24
C ILE A 183 25.32 12.72 18.76
N LEU A 184 24.48 11.80 19.23
CA LEU A 184 24.36 11.48 20.65
C LEU A 184 25.70 11.00 21.22
N SER A 185 26.43 10.16 20.48
CA SER A 185 27.74 9.65 20.90
C SER A 185 28.79 10.75 21.04
N PHE A 186 28.72 11.78 20.20
CA PHE A 186 29.64 12.93 20.25
C PHE A 186 29.24 13.99 21.27
N THR A 187 27.94 14.13 21.55
CA THR A 187 27.44 15.09 22.54
C THR A 187 27.46 14.56 23.98
N THR A 188 27.51 13.24 24.19
CA THR A 188 27.54 12.61 25.52
C THR A 188 28.84 12.88 26.32
N PRO A 189 30.05 12.68 25.77
CA PRO A 189 31.30 12.87 26.52
C PRO A 189 31.70 14.34 26.68
N THR A 190 31.07 15.26 25.95
CA THR A 190 31.48 16.66 25.93
C THR A 190 30.91 17.44 27.10
N THR A 191 31.79 18.13 27.84
CA THR A 191 31.38 19.18 28.80
C THR A 191 31.41 20.57 28.16
N GLU A 192 31.95 20.68 26.95
CA GLU A 192 32.05 21.91 26.18
C GLU A 192 30.87 22.05 25.22
N TYR A 193 29.97 22.98 25.52
CA TYR A 193 28.75 23.18 24.74
C TYR A 193 28.99 23.63 23.29
N ILE A 194 30.12 24.29 23.01
CA ILE A 194 30.49 24.73 21.65
C ILE A 194 30.68 23.52 20.72
N ASN A 195 31.33 22.46 21.21
CA ASN A 195 31.51 21.24 20.42
C ASN A 195 30.16 20.54 20.21
N ALA A 196 29.30 20.49 21.24
CA ALA A 196 27.96 19.95 21.11
C ALA A 196 27.12 20.70 20.07
N ILE A 197 27.17 22.04 20.04
CA ILE A 197 26.54 22.85 18.99
C ILE A 197 27.09 22.47 17.61
N GLY A 198 28.41 22.38 17.45
CA GLY A 198 29.02 21.99 16.17
C GLY A 198 28.56 20.61 15.67
N TYR A 199 28.42 19.64 16.59
CA TYR A 199 27.89 18.31 16.24
C TYR A 199 26.41 18.34 15.88
N LEU A 200 25.59 19.15 16.56
CA LEU A 200 24.18 19.34 16.19
C LEU A 200 24.05 19.97 14.80
N GLN A 201 24.85 21.00 14.48
CA GLN A 201 24.84 21.64 13.16
C GLN A 201 25.21 20.66 12.04
N LEU A 202 26.26 19.85 12.26
CA LEU A 202 26.64 18.80 11.33
C LEU A 202 25.50 17.78 11.16
N GLY A 203 24.91 17.36 12.27
CA GLY A 203 23.78 16.43 12.29
C GLY A 203 22.58 16.92 11.50
N ILE A 204 22.14 18.15 11.76
CA ILE A 204 21.05 18.82 11.01
C ILE A 204 21.39 18.87 9.52
N SER A 205 22.62 19.26 9.17
CA SER A 205 23.05 19.33 7.76
C SER A 205 23.01 17.95 7.07
N LEU A 206 23.38 16.89 7.79
CA LEU A 206 23.29 15.51 7.28
C LEU A 206 21.84 15.06 7.13
N LEU A 207 20.96 15.38 8.07
CA LEU A 207 19.53 15.08 7.97
C LEU A 207 18.87 15.82 6.80
N VAL A 208 19.21 17.09 6.56
CA VAL A 208 18.74 17.85 5.39
C VAL A 208 19.24 17.22 4.10
N ALA A 209 20.51 16.80 4.04
CA ALA A 209 21.03 16.09 2.87
C ALA A 209 20.33 14.75 2.65
N GLN A 210 20.09 13.98 3.72
CA GLN A 210 19.33 12.71 3.67
C GLN A 210 17.90 12.94 3.17
N GLN A 211 17.21 13.95 3.69
CA GLN A 211 15.87 14.35 3.25
C GLN A 211 15.83 14.71 1.75
N GLN A 212 16.87 15.38 1.22
CA GLN A 212 16.96 15.77 -0.20
C GLN A 212 17.40 14.64 -1.14
N THR A 213 18.17 13.66 -0.64
CA THR A 213 18.71 12.54 -1.43
C THR A 213 17.83 11.29 -1.38
N PHE A 214 16.79 11.29 -0.56
CA PHE A 214 15.76 10.27 -0.59
C PHE A 214 15.04 10.41 -1.94
N ASP A 215 15.51 9.65 -2.94
CA ASP A 215 15.08 9.76 -4.34
C ASP A 215 13.68 9.17 -4.50
N LEU A 216 12.77 10.03 -4.93
CA LEU A 216 11.33 9.81 -4.92
C LEU A 216 10.84 9.60 -6.34
N THR A 217 10.86 8.34 -6.74
CA THR A 217 9.93 7.89 -7.76
C THR A 217 8.60 7.57 -7.07
N ASP A 218 7.81 8.61 -6.79
CA ASP A 218 6.40 8.64 -6.38
C ASP A 218 5.96 7.86 -5.11
N LEU A 219 6.83 7.09 -4.46
CA LEU A 219 6.45 6.16 -3.41
C LEU A 219 7.01 6.56 -2.04
N GLY A 220 6.33 7.45 -1.31
CA GLY A 220 6.59 7.68 0.13
C GLY A 220 7.14 9.04 0.57
N GLU A 221 7.15 10.02 -0.33
CA GLU A 221 7.70 11.38 -0.13
C GLU A 221 7.20 12.06 1.13
N ALA A 222 5.88 12.22 1.25
CA ALA A 222 5.29 13.04 2.30
C ALA A 222 5.64 12.54 3.71
N LEU A 223 5.52 11.24 3.96
CA LEU A 223 5.78 10.69 5.29
C LEU A 223 7.25 10.84 5.70
N MET A 224 8.18 10.44 4.85
CA MET A 224 9.60 10.52 5.20
C MET A 224 10.05 11.97 5.31
N TYR A 225 9.55 12.85 4.43
CA TYR A 225 9.79 14.28 4.51
C TYR A 225 9.35 14.84 5.87
N ASP A 226 8.13 14.53 6.30
CA ASP A 226 7.57 14.99 7.58
C ASP A 226 8.38 14.47 8.77
N LEU A 227 8.80 13.19 8.76
CA LEU A 227 9.64 12.60 9.81
C LEU A 227 11.02 13.26 9.91
N TYR A 228 11.66 13.51 8.77
CA TYR A 228 12.93 14.24 8.74
C TYR A 228 12.74 15.67 9.25
N GLN A 229 11.70 16.37 8.80
CA GLN A 229 11.45 17.75 9.20
C GLN A 229 11.17 17.86 10.70
N GLU A 230 10.33 16.99 11.25
CA GLU A 230 10.07 16.94 12.70
C GLU A 230 11.36 16.70 13.50
N THR A 231 12.23 15.82 13.02
CA THR A 231 13.53 15.53 13.65
C THR A 231 14.46 16.74 13.59
N ILE A 232 14.54 17.41 12.43
CA ILE A 232 15.33 18.62 12.23
C ILE A 232 14.85 19.74 13.17
N ASP A 233 13.54 20.00 13.23
CA ASP A 233 12.96 21.06 14.06
C ASP A 233 13.25 20.83 15.57
N ASN A 234 13.14 19.58 16.03
CA ASN A 234 13.49 19.21 17.41
C ASN A 234 14.98 19.43 17.70
N MET A 235 15.86 19.09 16.75
CA MET A 235 17.30 19.32 16.89
C MET A 235 17.68 20.81 16.88
N GLU A 236 17.05 21.61 16.02
CA GLU A 236 17.24 23.07 15.99
C GLU A 236 16.77 23.71 17.30
N THR A 237 15.65 23.25 17.83
CA THR A 237 15.12 23.71 19.14
C THR A 237 16.10 23.37 20.27
N ALA A 238 16.64 22.15 20.29
CA ALA A 238 17.65 21.74 21.27
C ALA A 238 18.94 22.58 21.16
N MET A 239 19.42 22.82 19.94
CA MET A 239 20.59 23.66 19.66
C MET A 239 20.40 25.10 20.12
N ASN A 240 19.24 25.70 19.85
CA ASN A 240 18.90 27.05 20.28
C ASN A 240 18.83 27.16 21.80
N SER A 241 18.18 26.19 22.46
CA SER A 241 18.12 26.11 23.92
C SER A 241 19.52 26.01 24.54
N LEU A 242 20.38 25.15 23.98
CA LEU A 242 21.76 25.00 24.43
C LEU A 242 22.55 26.30 24.29
N THR A 243 22.41 26.99 23.15
CA THR A 243 23.09 28.25 22.88
C THR A 243 22.71 29.33 23.89
N VAL A 244 21.40 29.56 24.08
CA VAL A 244 20.89 30.60 24.99
C VAL A 244 21.29 30.32 26.44
N ASN A 245 21.15 29.08 26.90
CA ASN A 245 21.40 28.70 28.28
C ASN A 245 22.89 28.62 28.62
N CYS A 246 23.78 28.40 27.65
CA CYS A 246 25.23 28.35 27.89
C CYS A 246 25.96 29.69 27.67
N GLN A 247 25.47 30.58 26.80
CA GLN A 247 26.12 31.87 26.54
C GLN A 247 25.83 32.92 27.63
N ASN A 248 24.63 32.90 28.22
CA ASN A 248 24.15 34.00 29.07
C ASN A 248 23.88 33.60 30.54
N SER A 249 24.06 32.32 30.92
CA SER A 249 23.66 31.80 32.23
C SER A 249 24.81 31.12 32.98
N GLY A 250 24.63 30.88 34.29
CA GLY A 250 25.62 30.17 35.12
C GLY A 250 25.82 28.70 34.72
N SER A 251 26.92 28.10 35.17
CA SER A 251 27.36 26.73 34.79
C SER A 251 26.32 25.63 34.99
N SER A 252 25.40 25.79 35.95
CA SER A 252 24.30 24.85 36.19
C SER A 252 23.28 24.81 35.05
N TYR A 253 22.93 25.97 34.47
CA TYR A 253 21.99 26.05 33.35
C TYR A 253 22.57 25.44 32.08
N CYS A 254 23.86 25.66 31.83
CA CYS A 254 24.54 25.04 30.70
C CYS A 254 24.63 23.51 30.83
N THR A 255 24.90 23.02 32.04
CA THR A 255 24.93 21.57 32.33
C THR A 255 23.55 20.93 32.10
N GLN A 256 22.48 21.60 32.56
CA GLN A 256 21.11 21.13 32.33
C GLN A 256 20.76 21.12 30.83
N ALA A 257 21.09 22.19 30.09
CA ALA A 257 20.78 22.27 28.67
C ALA A 257 21.53 21.20 27.84
N LEU A 258 22.77 20.85 28.23
CA LEU A 258 23.49 19.71 27.65
C LEU A 258 22.78 18.38 27.93
N ALA A 259 22.28 18.18 29.15
CA ALA A 259 21.51 16.99 29.49
C ALA A 259 20.18 16.92 28.71
N ASP A 260 19.46 18.03 28.60
CA ASP A 260 18.20 18.12 27.85
C ASP A 260 18.42 17.83 26.36
N THR A 261 19.50 18.36 25.76
CA THR A 261 19.89 18.06 24.37
C THR A 261 20.08 16.55 24.14
N ARG A 262 20.81 15.89 25.05
CA ARG A 262 21.02 14.43 24.97
C ARG A 262 19.71 13.66 25.13
N ASN A 263 18.84 14.12 26.04
CA ASN A 263 17.53 13.53 26.24
C ASN A 263 16.67 13.67 24.98
N THR A 264 16.67 14.82 24.31
CA THR A 264 15.96 15.02 23.04
C THR A 264 16.45 14.06 21.96
N LEU A 265 17.77 13.93 21.77
CA LEU A 265 18.33 12.97 20.80
C LEU A 265 17.95 11.53 21.13
N ALA A 266 18.04 11.13 22.41
CA ALA A 266 17.66 9.79 22.86
C ALA A 266 16.14 9.53 22.69
N GLN A 267 15.30 10.55 22.91
CA GLN A 267 13.86 10.47 22.70
C GLN A 267 13.52 10.29 21.21
N LEU A 268 14.18 11.03 20.32
CA LEU A 268 13.99 10.89 18.86
C LEU A 268 14.34 9.47 18.39
N ILE A 269 15.47 8.91 18.84
CA ILE A 269 15.86 7.52 18.56
C ILE A 269 14.79 6.55 19.11
N SER A 270 14.38 6.73 20.37
CA SER A 270 13.36 5.86 20.97
C SER A 270 12.01 5.91 20.24
N LEU A 271 11.63 7.06 19.67
CA LEU A 271 10.42 7.20 18.87
C LEU A 271 10.55 6.45 17.54
N ASN A 272 11.72 6.51 16.90
CA ASN A 272 11.99 5.76 15.68
C ASN A 272 12.01 4.25 15.92
N ASP A 273 12.61 3.78 17.01
CA ASP A 273 12.56 2.36 17.41
C ASP A 273 11.11 1.87 17.57
N GLN A 274 10.27 2.65 18.27
CA GLN A 274 8.85 2.34 18.42
C GLN A 274 8.13 2.27 17.07
N LYS A 275 8.50 3.15 16.12
CA LYS A 275 7.93 3.15 14.79
C LYS A 275 8.34 1.90 14.00
N LEU A 276 9.62 1.51 14.06
CA LEU A 276 10.11 0.29 13.43
C LEU A 276 9.45 -0.98 14.01
N ASP A 277 9.24 -1.04 15.32
CA ASP A 277 8.55 -2.14 15.99
C ASP A 277 7.06 -2.25 15.57
N GLN A 278 6.38 -1.11 15.45
CA GLN A 278 5.01 -1.05 14.91
C GLN A 278 4.96 -1.55 13.48
N MET A 279 5.89 -1.10 12.62
CA MET A 279 6.01 -1.56 11.25
C MET A 279 6.27 -3.07 11.18
N LYS A 280 7.14 -3.61 12.04
CA LYS A 280 7.45 -5.04 12.11
C LYS A 280 6.22 -5.87 12.46
N THR A 281 5.47 -5.44 13.48
CA THR A 281 4.22 -6.08 13.89
C THR A 281 3.21 -6.08 12.75
N PHE A 282 3.08 -4.95 12.06
CA PHE A 282 2.19 -4.82 10.90
C PHE A 282 2.60 -5.73 9.74
N VAL A 283 3.86 -5.71 9.32
CA VAL A 283 4.38 -6.56 8.24
C VAL A 283 4.24 -8.04 8.60
N GLY A 284 4.47 -8.42 9.87
CA GLY A 284 4.23 -9.79 10.34
C GLY A 284 2.78 -10.23 10.20
N GLY A 285 1.83 -9.35 10.53
CA GLY A 285 0.40 -9.57 10.30
C GLY A 285 0.04 -9.74 8.83
N GLN A 286 0.58 -8.86 7.97
CA GLN A 286 0.41 -8.93 6.52
C GLN A 286 0.96 -10.24 5.94
N LEU A 287 2.17 -10.64 6.33
CA LEU A 287 2.78 -11.91 5.92
C LEU A 287 1.93 -13.10 6.32
N SER A 288 1.44 -13.14 7.56
CA SER A 288 0.58 -14.22 8.03
C SER A 288 -0.72 -14.31 7.24
N TRP A 289 -1.32 -13.17 6.89
CA TRP A 289 -2.55 -13.11 6.10
C TRP A 289 -2.32 -13.51 4.64
N LEU A 290 -1.28 -12.96 3.98
CA LEU A 290 -0.93 -13.23 2.59
C LEU A 290 -0.52 -14.70 2.37
N ASN A 291 0.19 -15.32 3.32
CA ASN A 291 0.50 -16.76 3.27
C ASN A 291 -0.76 -17.65 3.27
N GLY A 292 -1.88 -17.15 3.82
CA GLY A 292 -3.17 -17.82 3.79
C GLY A 292 -3.95 -17.61 2.50
N GLN A 293 -3.50 -16.71 1.61
CA GLN A 293 -4.17 -16.42 0.34
C GLN A 293 -3.66 -17.36 -0.76
N SER A 294 -4.55 -17.77 -1.66
CA SER A 294 -4.21 -18.61 -2.82
C SER A 294 -3.73 -17.80 -4.04
N VAL A 295 -3.25 -16.57 -3.83
CA VAL A 295 -2.85 -15.66 -4.93
C VAL A 295 -1.35 -15.81 -5.24
N ASP A 296 -0.98 -15.61 -6.50
CA ASP A 296 0.42 -15.54 -6.92
C ASP A 296 0.90 -14.09 -6.80
N LEU A 297 1.73 -13.83 -5.81
CA LEU A 297 2.26 -12.50 -5.50
C LEU A 297 3.53 -12.16 -6.28
N ARG A 298 3.94 -12.95 -7.29
CA ARG A 298 5.11 -12.69 -8.15
C ARG A 298 6.41 -12.40 -7.39
N GLY A 299 6.57 -13.01 -6.21
CA GLY A 299 7.74 -12.83 -5.34
C GLY A 299 7.64 -11.70 -4.30
N ASP A 300 6.55 -10.92 -4.28
CA ASP A 300 6.36 -9.86 -3.29
C ASP A 300 6.28 -10.39 -1.85
N LEU A 301 5.80 -11.63 -1.66
CA LEU A 301 5.82 -12.29 -0.36
C LEU A 301 7.25 -12.44 0.18
N SER A 302 8.22 -12.77 -0.68
CA SER A 302 9.64 -12.84 -0.33
C SER A 302 10.21 -11.46 -0.03
N LYS A 303 9.81 -10.44 -0.79
CA LYS A 303 10.21 -9.05 -0.51
C LYS A 303 9.71 -8.58 0.86
N LEU A 304 8.43 -8.82 1.20
CA LEU A 304 7.87 -8.52 2.51
C LEU A 304 8.58 -9.28 3.63
N GLN A 305 8.93 -10.54 3.39
CA GLN A 305 9.71 -11.33 4.34
C GLN A 305 11.09 -10.71 4.60
N ASN A 306 11.75 -10.19 3.55
CA ASN A 306 13.03 -9.50 3.70
C ASN A 306 12.89 -8.20 4.48
N VAL A 307 11.82 -7.42 4.24
CA VAL A 307 11.51 -6.22 5.04
C VAL A 307 11.31 -6.60 6.50
N TYR A 308 10.50 -7.61 6.78
CA TYR A 308 10.26 -8.10 8.15
C TYR A 308 11.55 -8.54 8.86
N ASN A 309 12.43 -9.24 8.15
CA ASN A 309 13.70 -9.72 8.70
C ASN A 309 14.71 -8.59 8.95
N ALA A 310 14.59 -7.49 8.19
CA ALA A 310 15.45 -6.33 8.34
C ALA A 310 15.01 -5.44 9.51
N LEU A 311 13.70 -5.35 9.79
CA LEU A 311 13.13 -4.69 10.97
C LEU A 311 13.43 -5.49 12.25
#